data_AF-A0A1V9ESD9-F1
#
_entry.id   AF-A0A1V9ESD9-F1
#
_cell.length_a   1.000
_cell.length_b   1.000
_cell.length_c   1.000
_cell.angle_alpha   90.00
_cell.angle_beta   90.00
_cell.angle_gamma   90.00
#
_symmetry.space_group_name_H-M   'P 1'
#
loop_
_entity.id
_entity.type
_entity.pdbx_description
1 polymer ?
#
loop_
_entity_poly.entity_id
_entity_poly.type
_entity_poly.pdbx_seq_one_letter_code
_entity_poly.pdbx_strand_id
1 'polypeptide(L)'
;MHPNQSLKRIYRELLEGNPTKAHPGNGTRNRPFAHCLTIQWPDGRRMVFYYAYLLSVELLIEADYNVMILRFTSQKITLKGYGLDSLCEQFADEKPDRIMIHDPRYVSAGIVGHMAVIDAIVDPPGK
;
A
#
# COMPACT_ATOMS: atom_id res chain seq x y z
N MET A 1 9.90 22.48 37.35
CA MET A 1 8.70 22.54 36.48
C MET A 1 8.79 23.80 35.63
N HIS A 2 9.24 23.69 34.38
CA HIS A 2 9.31 24.84 33.46
C HIS A 2 7.99 25.01 32.70
N PRO A 3 7.41 26.21 32.63
CA PRO A 3 6.17 26.43 31.90
C PRO A 3 6.38 26.32 30.38
N ASN A 4 5.37 25.73 29.75
CA ASN A 4 5.34 25.18 28.41
C ASN A 4 5.54 26.24 27.31
N GLN A 5 6.80 26.47 26.91
CA GLN A 5 7.18 27.40 25.83
C GLN A 5 6.48 27.11 24.49
N SER A 6 6.05 25.86 24.29
CA SER A 6 5.35 25.41 23.09
C SER A 6 4.00 26.13 22.87
N LEU A 7 3.21 26.32 23.94
CA LEU A 7 1.90 26.98 23.84
C LEU A 7 2.02 28.46 23.47
N LYS A 8 3.04 29.15 23.99
CA LYS A 8 3.31 30.56 23.66
C LYS A 8 3.76 30.75 22.21
N ARG A 9 4.35 29.71 21.59
CA ARG A 9 4.77 29.74 20.19
C ARG A 9 3.56 29.56 19.26
N ILE A 10 2.70 28.57 19.54
CA ILE A 10 1.47 28.31 18.76
C ILE A 10 0.56 29.53 18.75
N TYR A 11 0.38 30.19 19.90
CA TYR A 11 -0.49 31.37 20.00
C TYR A 11 0.01 32.56 19.16
N ARG A 12 1.33 32.71 19.04
CA ARG A 12 1.95 33.75 18.19
C ARG A 12 1.78 33.44 16.70
N GLU A 13 1.96 32.18 16.33
CA GLU A 13 1.79 31.72 14.94
C GLU A 13 0.33 31.86 14.46
N LEU A 14 -0.67 31.73 15.35
CA LEU A 14 -2.09 31.96 15.03
C LEU A 14 -2.45 33.44 14.85
N LEU A 15 -1.78 34.35 15.57
CA LEU A 15 -1.98 35.79 15.44
C LEU A 15 -1.35 36.35 14.15
N GLU A 16 -0.32 35.70 13.61
CA GLU A 16 0.45 36.17 12.45
C GLU A 16 -0.16 35.86 11.06
N GLY A 17 -1.39 35.32 11.00
CA GLY A 17 -2.30 35.47 9.85
C GLY A 17 -1.69 35.33 8.45
N ASN A 18 -0.81 34.35 8.21
CA ASN A 18 -0.19 34.12 6.91
C ASN A 18 -0.74 32.81 6.30
N PRO A 19 -1.73 32.87 5.38
CA PRO A 19 -2.42 31.69 4.85
C PRO A 19 -1.53 30.79 3.97
N THR A 20 -0.29 31.20 3.66
CA THR A 20 0.67 30.43 2.86
C THR A 20 1.67 29.64 3.68
N LYS A 21 1.69 29.77 5.01
CA LYS A 21 2.41 28.81 5.85
C LYS A 21 1.52 27.60 6.02
N ALA A 22 1.78 26.58 5.21
CA ALA A 22 1.18 25.27 5.35
C ALA A 22 1.13 24.93 6.85
N HIS A 23 -0.08 24.92 7.42
CA HIS A 23 -0.32 24.17 8.62
C HIS A 23 0.25 22.78 8.33
N PRO A 24 1.04 22.16 9.23
CA PRO A 24 1.15 20.71 9.23
C PRO A 24 -0.23 20.20 9.69
N GLY A 25 -1.25 20.48 8.89
CA GLY A 25 -2.60 20.03 9.08
C GLY A 25 -2.49 18.53 8.95
N ASN A 26 -2.73 17.84 10.05
CA ASN A 26 -3.27 16.48 10.15
C ASN A 26 -3.32 15.70 8.83
N GLY A 27 -2.17 15.53 8.18
CA GLY A 27 -1.91 14.39 7.35
C GLY A 27 -2.03 13.26 8.34
N THR A 28 -3.14 12.52 8.26
CA THR A 28 -3.30 11.26 8.95
C THR A 28 -1.94 10.59 8.91
N ARG A 29 -1.26 10.55 10.07
CA ARG A 29 0.02 9.87 10.19
C ARG A 29 -0.31 8.43 9.88
N ASN A 30 -0.18 8.09 8.61
CA ASN A 30 -0.34 6.78 8.04
C ASN A 30 0.84 5.99 8.60
N ARG A 31 0.78 5.68 9.90
CA ARG A 31 1.76 4.81 10.51
C ARG A 31 1.54 3.50 9.76
N PRO A 32 2.53 3.01 9.01
CA PRO A 32 2.39 1.70 8.40
C PRO A 32 2.01 0.75 9.53
N PHE A 33 0.95 -0.03 9.33
CA PHE A 33 0.71 -1.15 10.21
C PHE A 33 1.95 -2.03 10.10
N ALA A 34 2.81 -1.98 11.12
CA ALA A 34 4.07 -2.69 11.10
C ALA A 34 3.78 -4.18 10.86
N HIS A 35 4.55 -4.81 9.97
CA HIS A 35 4.37 -6.21 9.60
C HIS A 35 3.01 -6.54 8.96
N CYS A 36 2.43 -5.59 8.23
CA CYS A 36 1.23 -5.80 7.44
C CYS A 36 1.41 -5.41 5.98
N LEU A 37 0.65 -6.07 5.11
CA LEU A 37 0.45 -5.72 3.72
C LEU A 37 -0.91 -5.03 3.57
N THR A 38 -0.94 -3.87 2.91
CA THR A 38 -2.19 -3.20 2.53
C THR A 38 -2.44 -3.32 1.03
N ILE A 39 -3.57 -3.88 0.62
CA ILE A 39 -4.03 -3.84 -0.77
C ILE A 39 -5.03 -2.71 -0.91
N GLN A 40 -4.84 -1.83 -1.90
CA GLN A 40 -5.72 -0.72 -2.18
C GLN A 40 -6.25 -0.75 -3.62
N TRP A 41 -7.56 -0.68 -3.76
CA TRP A 41 -8.25 -0.62 -5.05
C TRP A 41 -8.51 0.84 -5.48
N PRO A 42 -8.77 1.08 -6.78
CA PRO A 42 -9.05 2.42 -7.32
C PRO A 42 -10.28 3.10 -6.71
N ASP A 43 -11.26 2.31 -6.27
CA ASP A 43 -12.50 2.78 -5.62
C ASP A 43 -12.28 3.29 -4.18
N GLY A 44 -11.04 3.21 -3.68
CA GLY A 44 -10.68 3.61 -2.32
C GLY A 44 -10.82 2.48 -1.29
N ARG A 45 -11.32 1.30 -1.68
CA ARG A 45 -11.33 0.11 -0.80
C ARG A 45 -9.91 -0.25 -0.43
N ARG A 46 -9.71 -0.61 0.85
CA ARG A 46 -8.44 -1.09 1.39
C ARG A 46 -8.67 -2.37 2.19
N MET A 47 -7.76 -3.31 2.07
CA MET A 47 -7.70 -4.50 2.94
C MET A 47 -6.29 -4.65 3.49
N VAL A 48 -6.19 -5.01 4.77
CA VAL A 48 -4.92 -5.17 5.49
C VAL A 48 -4.76 -6.63 5.89
N PHE A 49 -3.57 -7.17 5.64
CA PHE A 49 -3.21 -8.56 5.92
C PHE A 49 -1.94 -8.59 6.76
N TYR A 50 -1.89 -9.43 7.80
CA TYR A 50 -0.72 -9.55 8.66
C TYR A 50 0.25 -10.58 8.10
N TYR A 51 1.53 -10.21 7.97
CA TYR A 51 2.57 -11.10 7.44
C TYR A 51 2.80 -12.35 8.30
N ALA A 52 2.46 -12.29 9.60
CA ALA A 52 2.49 -13.45 10.49
C ALA A 52 1.59 -14.61 10.03
N TYR A 53 0.62 -14.33 9.13
CA TYR A 53 -0.28 -15.33 8.58
C TYR A 53 0.01 -15.67 7.12
N LEU A 54 1.06 -15.09 6.50
CA LEU A 54 1.45 -15.42 5.14
C LEU A 54 2.16 -16.78 5.14
N LEU A 55 1.61 -17.73 4.39
CA LEU A 55 2.09 -19.10 4.27
C LEU A 55 2.95 -19.31 3.03
N SER A 56 2.53 -18.76 1.90
CA SER A 56 3.29 -18.86 0.65
C SER A 56 3.06 -17.66 -0.27
N VAL A 57 4.03 -17.47 -1.14
CA VAL A 57 4.02 -16.53 -2.26
C VAL A 57 4.40 -17.32 -3.50
N GLU A 58 3.52 -17.37 -4.48
CA GLU A 58 3.71 -18.10 -5.74
C GLU A 58 3.60 -17.13 -6.91
N LEU A 59 4.50 -17.23 -7.89
CA LEU A 59 4.47 -16.45 -9.13
C LEU A 59 4.30 -17.39 -10.32
N LEU A 60 3.31 -17.10 -11.15
CA LEU A 60 3.01 -17.78 -12.40
C LEU A 60 3.19 -16.77 -13.53
N ILE A 61 4.12 -17.06 -14.45
CA ILE A 61 4.34 -16.25 -15.64
C ILE A 61 3.44 -16.80 -16.74
N GLU A 62 2.40 -16.05 -17.12
CA GLU A 62 1.52 -16.40 -18.24
C GLU A 62 1.79 -15.48 -19.45
N ALA A 63 1.21 -15.82 -20.61
CA ALA A 63 1.49 -15.12 -21.86
C ALA A 63 1.01 -13.67 -21.87
N ASP A 64 -0.15 -13.39 -21.25
CA ASP A 64 -0.78 -12.06 -21.27
C ASP A 64 -0.44 -11.24 -20.02
N TYR A 65 -0.44 -11.89 -18.85
CA TYR A 65 -0.22 -11.26 -17.55
C TYR A 65 0.48 -12.24 -16.59
N ASN A 66 1.26 -11.70 -15.66
CA ASN A 66 1.76 -12.50 -14.54
C ASN A 66 0.68 -12.61 -13.47
N VAL A 67 0.61 -13.77 -12.84
CA VAL A 67 -0.30 -14.04 -11.72
C VAL A 67 0.53 -14.32 -10.48
N MET A 68 0.28 -13.60 -9.39
CA MET A 68 0.92 -13.83 -8.11
C MET A 68 -0.11 -14.24 -7.07
N ILE A 69 0.13 -15.34 -6.37
CA ILE A 69 -0.78 -15.90 -5.38
C ILE A 69 -0.14 -15.75 -4.00
N LEU A 70 -0.79 -15.00 -3.12
CA LEU A 70 -0.44 -14.88 -1.71
C LEU A 70 -1.42 -15.74 -0.90
N ARG A 71 -0.90 -16.75 -0.20
CA ARG A 71 -1.73 -17.60 0.66
C ARG A 71 -1.57 -17.17 2.10
N PHE A 72 -2.64 -16.66 2.68
CA PHE A 72 -2.75 -16.45 4.12
C PHE A 72 -3.50 -17.61 4.76
N THR A 73 -3.38 -17.76 6.09
CA THR A 73 -4.10 -18.79 6.85
C THR A 73 -5.61 -18.80 6.61
N SER A 74 -6.22 -17.65 6.32
CA SER A 74 -7.67 -17.49 6.19
C SER A 74 -8.13 -16.85 4.88
N GLN A 75 -7.21 -16.45 4.00
CA GLN A 75 -7.56 -15.88 2.70
C GLN A 75 -6.54 -16.30 1.66
N LYS A 76 -7.00 -16.41 0.41
CA LYS A 76 -6.11 -16.44 -0.74
C LYS A 76 -6.25 -15.13 -1.49
N ILE A 77 -5.13 -14.51 -1.81
CA ILE A 77 -5.09 -13.29 -2.64
C ILE A 77 -4.47 -13.68 -3.97
N THR A 78 -5.19 -13.39 -5.06
CA THR A 78 -4.69 -13.57 -6.42
C THR A 78 -4.50 -12.19 -7.03
N LEU A 79 -3.25 -11.80 -7.29
CA LEU A 79 -2.87 -10.58 -7.96
C LEU A 79 -2.61 -10.87 -9.43
N LYS A 80 -3.04 -9.98 -10.32
CA LYS A 80 -2.70 -10.03 -11.75
C LYS A 80 -2.06 -8.73 -12.17
N GLY A 81 -1.05 -8.81 -13.04
CA GLY A 81 -0.31 -7.63 -13.44
C GLY A 81 0.88 -7.89 -14.36
N TYR A 82 1.70 -6.86 -14.51
CA TYR A 82 2.92 -6.86 -15.30
C TYR A 82 4.14 -6.73 -14.38
N GLY A 83 5.25 -7.40 -14.73
CA GLY A 83 6.52 -7.28 -13.99
C GLY A 83 6.43 -7.74 -12.53
N LEU A 84 5.55 -8.69 -12.21
CA LEU A 84 5.33 -9.18 -10.83
C LEU A 84 6.50 -9.98 -10.25
N ASP A 85 7.53 -10.29 -11.03
CA ASP A 85 8.80 -10.86 -10.58
C ASP A 85 9.45 -9.98 -9.51
N SER A 86 9.64 -8.69 -9.78
CA SER A 86 10.16 -7.72 -8.82
C SER A 86 9.32 -7.63 -7.54
N LEU A 87 7.98 -7.81 -7.63
CA LEU A 87 7.13 -7.88 -6.46
C LEU A 87 7.41 -9.14 -5.66
N CYS A 88 7.54 -10.29 -6.33
CA CYS A 88 7.86 -11.56 -5.69
C CYS A 88 9.19 -11.51 -4.94
N GLU A 89 10.21 -10.87 -5.52
CA GLU A 89 11.50 -10.62 -4.86
C GLU A 89 11.34 -9.73 -3.62
N GLN A 90 10.56 -8.64 -3.71
CA GLN A 90 10.27 -7.78 -2.55
C GLN A 90 9.61 -8.55 -1.39
N PHE A 91 8.77 -9.56 -1.66
CA PHE A 91 8.19 -10.39 -0.60
C PHE A 91 9.22 -11.27 0.11
N ALA A 92 10.32 -11.65 -0.56
CA ALA A 92 11.40 -12.42 0.04
C ALA A 92 12.27 -11.55 0.96
N ASP A 93 12.58 -10.32 0.54
CA ASP A 93 13.60 -9.49 1.19
C ASP A 93 13.02 -8.38 2.10
N GLU A 94 12.04 -7.64 1.60
CA GLU A 94 11.63 -6.35 2.19
C GLU A 94 10.24 -6.38 2.83
N LYS A 95 9.37 -7.32 2.41
CA LYS A 95 7.96 -7.44 2.80
C LYS A 95 7.18 -6.15 2.53
N PRO A 96 6.72 -5.92 1.29
CA PRO A 96 6.12 -4.65 0.88
C PRO A 96 4.95 -4.25 1.79
N ASP A 97 4.87 -2.98 2.19
CA ASP A 97 3.81 -2.51 3.09
C ASP A 97 2.50 -2.25 2.34
N ARG A 98 2.56 -2.00 1.04
CA ARG A 98 1.41 -1.62 0.23
C ARG A 98 1.50 -2.08 -1.23
N ILE A 99 0.38 -2.59 -1.73
CA ILE A 99 0.15 -2.88 -3.14
C ILE A 99 -1.04 -2.03 -3.62
N MET A 100 -0.82 -1.26 -4.67
CA MET A 100 -1.86 -0.46 -5.32
C MET A 100 -2.35 -1.19 -6.58
N ILE A 101 -3.67 -1.32 -6.70
CA ILE A 101 -4.30 -1.86 -7.89
C ILE A 101 -4.57 -0.68 -8.83
N HIS A 102 -4.04 -0.78 -10.04
CA HIS A 102 -4.16 0.23 -11.08
C HIS A 102 -5.27 -0.15 -12.06
N ASP A 103 -5.98 0.85 -12.57
CA ASP A 103 -6.92 0.61 -13.68
C ASP A 103 -6.12 0.32 -14.97
N PRO A 104 -6.36 -0.82 -15.65
CA PRO A 104 -5.59 -1.25 -16.83
C PRO A 104 -5.48 -0.18 -17.92
N ARG A 105 -6.49 0.70 -18.04
CA ARG A 105 -6.53 1.76 -19.07
C ARG A 105 -5.41 2.77 -18.95
N TYR A 106 -4.77 2.88 -17.79
CA TYR A 106 -3.69 3.84 -17.53
C TYR A 106 -2.30 3.20 -17.49
N VAL A 107 -2.19 1.88 -17.70
CA VAL A 107 -0.92 1.15 -17.57
C VAL A 107 -0.08 1.22 -18.86
N SER A 108 -0.70 1.48 -20.01
CA SER A 108 -0.04 1.39 -21.32
C SER A 108 0.79 2.60 -21.76
N ALA A 109 0.73 3.76 -21.07
CA ALA A 109 1.32 5.01 -21.57
C ALA A 109 2.63 5.44 -20.86
N GLY A 110 3.01 4.83 -19.74
CA GLY A 110 4.19 5.24 -18.97
C GLY A 110 4.91 4.13 -18.19
N ILE A 111 4.48 2.88 -18.33
CA ILE A 111 4.90 1.74 -17.49
C ILE A 111 5.45 0.60 -18.38
N VAL A 112 6.07 0.93 -19.52
CA VAL A 112 6.79 -0.09 -20.29
C VAL A 112 8.06 -0.44 -19.50
N GLY A 113 8.04 -1.59 -18.83
CA GLY A 113 9.15 -2.10 -18.02
C GLY A 113 9.05 -1.88 -16.51
N HIS A 114 7.91 -1.39 -15.99
CA HIS A 114 7.70 -1.26 -14.55
C HIS A 114 6.62 -2.22 -14.04
N MET A 115 6.75 -2.63 -12.78
CA MET A 115 5.79 -3.47 -12.08
C MET A 115 4.45 -2.74 -11.93
N ALA A 116 3.35 -3.38 -12.33
CA ALA A 116 2.00 -2.86 -12.12
C ALA A 116 1.02 -3.98 -11.83
N VAL A 117 0.31 -3.89 -10.71
CA VAL A 117 -0.82 -4.78 -10.38
C VAL A 117 -2.10 -4.15 -10.90
N ILE A 118 -2.85 -4.87 -11.71
CA ILE A 118 -4.07 -4.37 -12.39
C ILE A 118 -5.36 -4.99 -11.87
N ASP A 119 -5.27 -6.12 -11.18
CA ASP A 119 -6.40 -6.77 -10.55
C ASP A 119 -5.97 -7.51 -9.27
N ALA A 120 -6.89 -7.61 -8.33
CA ALA A 120 -6.71 -8.38 -7.10
C ALA A 120 -8.04 -9.00 -6.64
N ILE A 121 -8.03 -10.31 -6.51
CA ILE A 121 -9.15 -11.11 -6.00
C ILE A 121 -8.78 -11.63 -4.61
N VAL A 122 -9.66 -11.43 -3.63
CA VAL A 122 -9.50 -11.96 -2.27
C VAL A 122 -10.58 -12.99 -2.03
N ASP A 123 -10.17 -14.26 -1.99
CA ASP A 123 -11.06 -15.37 -1.72
C ASP A 123 -11.24 -15.55 -0.20
N PRO A 124 -12.49 -15.70 0.30
CA PRO A 124 -12.75 -16.02 1.69
C PRO A 124 -12.26 -17.43 2.03
N PRO A 125 -12.08 -17.76 3.33
CA PRO A 125 -11.67 -19.10 3.72
C PRO A 125 -12.72 -20.14 3.32
N GLY A 126 -12.28 -21.25 2.71
CA GLY A 126 -13.11 -22.46 2.52
C GLY A 126 -14.02 -22.46 1.29
N LYS A 127 -13.67 -21.75 0.21
CA LYS A 127 -14.26 -21.95 -1.13
C LYS A 127 -13.35 -22.76 -2.04
#